data_AF-X1V3D5-F1
#
_entry.id   AF-X1V3D5-F1
#
_cell.length_a   1.000
_cell.length_b   1.000
_cell.length_c   1.000
_cell.angle_alpha   90.00
_cell.angle_beta   90.00
_cell.angle_gamma   90.00
#
_symmetry.space_group_name_H-M   'P 1'
#
loop_
_entity.id
_entity.type
_entity.pdbx_description
1 polymer ?
#
loop_
_entity_poly.entity_id
_entity_poly.type
_entity_poly.pdbx_seq_one_letter_code
_entity_poly.pdbx_strand_id
1 'polypeptide(L)'
;MKILLVSDDFYPHTGGVSEHVLYLWQNLRKFGHDAKILAPSFGKNYPYVDENIIRMGRAINVPRNKSFGILTMGITIPWRLRRFYSKENFDIVHIHGPVAPVLPYFALKYSKAKNFVTCHSAYEESFGYVLWEPVLEQYFRR
;
A
#
# COMPACT_ATOMS: atom_id res chain seq x y z
N MET A 1 13.69 11.97 7.51
CA MET A 1 13.36 10.53 7.55
C MET A 1 12.91 10.08 6.19
N LYS A 2 13.13 8.80 5.87
CA LYS A 2 12.72 8.15 4.64
C LYS A 2 11.48 7.30 4.88
N ILE A 3 10.38 7.63 4.21
CA ILE A 3 9.04 7.11 4.51
C ILE A 3 8.43 6.49 3.24
N LEU A 4 7.89 5.29 3.37
CA LEU A 4 7.12 4.64 2.31
C LEU A 4 5.64 4.60 2.70
N LEU A 5 4.78 5.23 1.91
CA LEU A 5 3.33 5.01 1.97
C LEU A 5 2.96 3.88 1.00
N VAL A 6 2.15 2.92 1.45
CA VAL A 6 1.73 1.78 0.62
C VAL A 6 0.22 1.71 0.59
N SER A 7 -0.37 1.59 -0.60
CA SER A 7 -1.81 1.43 -0.77
C SER A 7 -2.14 0.67 -2.06
N ASP A 8 -3.13 -0.21 -2.03
CA ASP A 8 -3.75 -0.73 -3.26
C ASP A 8 -4.63 0.34 -3.92
N ASP A 9 -5.34 1.14 -3.12
CA ASP A 9 -6.20 2.21 -3.59
C ASP A 9 -5.38 3.49 -3.75
N PHE A 10 -5.06 3.81 -5.00
CA PHE A 10 -4.42 5.06 -5.39
C PHE A 10 -4.81 5.44 -6.82
N TYR A 11 -4.53 6.68 -7.21
CA TYR A 11 -4.87 7.20 -8.53
C TYR A 11 -4.44 6.28 -9.69
N PRO A 12 -5.25 6.18 -10.76
CA PRO A 12 -6.47 6.95 -11.07
C PRO A 12 -7.74 6.53 -10.32
N HIS A 13 -7.72 5.47 -9.51
CA HIS A 13 -8.87 5.16 -8.66
C HIS A 13 -9.02 6.25 -7.59
N THR A 14 -10.12 7.00 -7.63
CA THR A 14 -10.39 8.11 -6.71
C THR A 14 -11.24 7.64 -5.54
N GLY A 15 -10.99 8.22 -4.37
CA GLY A 15 -11.66 7.86 -3.12
C GLY A 15 -10.92 8.40 -1.91
N GLY A 16 -11.50 8.26 -0.72
CA GLY A 16 -10.93 8.83 0.51
C GLY A 16 -9.50 8.35 0.81
N VAL A 17 -9.19 7.07 0.51
CA VAL A 17 -7.84 6.51 0.70
C VAL A 17 -6.84 7.16 -0.27
N SER A 18 -7.18 7.26 -1.56
CA SER A 18 -6.31 7.87 -2.57
C SER A 18 -6.00 9.33 -2.25
N GLU A 19 -7.01 10.11 -1.85
CA GLU A 19 -6.85 11.50 -1.41
C GLU A 19 -5.97 11.59 -0.17
N HIS A 20 -6.27 10.78 0.85
CA HIS A 20 -5.53 10.75 2.09
C HIS A 20 -4.03 10.46 1.86
N VAL A 21 -3.71 9.43 1.08
CA VAL A 21 -2.33 9.05 0.77
C VAL A 21 -1.61 10.16 0.00
N LEU A 22 -2.28 10.77 -0.99
CA LEU A 22 -1.68 11.86 -1.78
C LEU A 22 -1.34 13.07 -0.90
N TYR A 23 -2.30 13.55 -0.10
CA TYR A 23 -2.08 14.73 0.75
C TYR A 23 -1.14 14.45 1.91
N LEU A 24 -1.17 13.25 2.50
CA LEU A 24 -0.19 12.85 3.51
C LEU A 24 1.23 12.87 2.92
N TRP A 25 1.43 12.26 1.74
CA TRP A 25 2.71 12.27 1.04
C TRP A 25 3.21 13.69 0.76
N GLN A 26 2.36 14.56 0.21
CA GLN A 26 2.71 15.96 -0.06
C GLN A 26 3.14 16.69 1.21
N ASN A 27 2.41 16.53 2.31
CA ASN A 27 2.74 17.21 3.57
C ASN A 27 4.02 16.64 4.20
N LEU A 28 4.24 15.33 4.18
CA LEU A 28 5.50 14.74 4.64
C LEU A 28 6.70 15.32 3.88
N ARG A 29 6.59 15.50 2.57
CA ARG A 29 7.66 16.15 1.78
C ARG A 29 7.83 17.62 2.12
N LYS A 30 6.74 18.36 2.34
CA LYS A 30 6.80 19.77 2.79
C LYS A 30 7.51 19.90 4.14
N PHE A 31 7.38 18.91 5.02
CA PHE A 31 8.11 18.85 6.29
C PHE A 31 9.55 18.32 6.17
N GLY A 32 10.06 18.10 4.95
CA GLY A 32 11.46 17.70 4.71
C GLY A 32 11.72 16.19 4.80
N HIS A 33 10.69 15.34 4.78
CA HIS A 33 10.85 13.89 4.71
C HIS A 33 11.05 13.40 3.25
N ASP A 34 11.91 12.40 3.04
CA ASP A 34 12.02 11.66 1.78
C ASP A 34 10.86 10.64 1.72
N ALA A 35 9.70 11.10 1.27
CA ALA A 35 8.50 10.28 1.18
C ALA A 35 8.27 9.74 -0.24
N LYS A 36 7.93 8.45 -0.33
CA LYS A 36 7.54 7.74 -1.55
C LYS A 36 6.17 7.08 -1.38
N ILE A 37 5.44 6.93 -2.48
CA ILE A 37 4.19 6.15 -2.54
C ILE A 37 4.48 4.87 -3.32
N LEU A 38 4.02 3.72 -2.83
CA LEU A 38 4.00 2.45 -3.53
C LEU A 38 2.56 2.03 -3.77
N ALA A 39 2.19 1.92 -5.04
CA ALA A 39 0.81 1.67 -5.48
C ALA A 39 0.78 0.78 -6.74
N PRO A 40 -0.39 0.20 -7.10
CA PRO A 40 -0.51 -0.57 -8.32
C PRO A 40 -0.35 0.27 -9.59
N SER A 41 0.05 -0.41 -10.68
CA SER A 41 -0.03 0.12 -12.04
C SER A 41 -1.45 -0.02 -12.60
N PHE A 42 -1.90 1.00 -13.33
CA PHE A 42 -3.13 1.01 -14.12
C PHE A 42 -2.83 1.09 -15.62
N GLY A 43 -1.64 0.63 -16.05
CA GLY A 43 -1.19 0.72 -17.45
C GLY A 43 -0.40 1.99 -17.74
N LYS A 44 -0.82 2.78 -18.73
CA LYS A 44 -0.10 3.99 -19.18
C LYS A 44 -0.77 5.32 -18.80
N ASN A 45 -1.99 5.29 -18.23
CA ASN A 45 -2.77 6.50 -18.00
C ASN A 45 -2.82 6.84 -16.51
N TYR A 46 -1.98 7.79 -16.07
CA TYR A 46 -1.91 8.24 -14.69
C TYR A 46 -2.10 9.76 -14.62
N PRO A 47 -3.03 10.27 -13.80
CA PRO A 47 -3.18 11.72 -13.62
C PRO A 47 -2.00 12.33 -12.84
N TYR A 48 -1.28 11.53 -12.06
CA TYR A 48 -0.09 11.94 -11.31
C TYR A 48 1.12 11.11 -11.73
N VAL A 49 2.13 11.78 -12.26
CA VAL A 49 3.42 11.22 -12.64
C VAL A 49 4.50 11.94 -11.83
N ASP A 50 5.04 11.26 -10.84
CA ASP A 50 6.16 11.70 -10.01
C ASP A 50 7.09 10.50 -9.83
N GLU A 51 8.40 10.72 -9.85
CA GLU A 51 9.41 9.66 -9.68
C GLU A 51 9.32 8.94 -8.32
N ASN A 52 8.70 9.58 -7.34
CA ASN A 52 8.50 9.07 -5.99
C ASN A 52 7.17 8.31 -5.84
N ILE A 53 6.38 8.22 -6.92
CA ILE A 53 5.20 7.35 -7.01
C ILE A 53 5.61 6.07 -7.75
N ILE A 54 5.93 5.05 -6.96
CA ILE A 54 6.39 3.76 -7.43
C ILE A 54 5.19 2.87 -7.78
N ARG A 55 5.15 2.42 -9.04
CA ARG A 55 4.10 1.55 -9.56
C ARG A 55 4.57 0.10 -9.62
N MET A 56 3.87 -0.81 -8.97
CA MET A 56 4.21 -2.24 -8.94
C MET A 56 2.98 -3.14 -9.05
N GLY A 57 3.08 -4.23 -9.81
CA GLY A 57 1.92 -5.08 -10.09
C GLY A 57 0.87 -4.35 -10.92
N ARG A 58 -0.32 -4.93 -11.04
CA ARG A 58 -1.45 -4.43 -11.82
C ARG A 58 -2.68 -4.30 -10.93
N ALA A 59 -3.36 -3.16 -10.99
CA ALA A 59 -4.63 -2.95 -10.33
C ALA A 59 -5.71 -3.84 -10.95
N ILE A 60 -6.49 -4.51 -10.11
CA ILE A 60 -7.71 -5.21 -10.47
C ILE A 60 -8.86 -4.64 -9.64
N ASN A 61 -9.92 -4.21 -10.32
CA ASN A 61 -11.16 -3.80 -9.68
C ASN A 61 -11.87 -5.04 -9.16
N VAL A 62 -12.16 -5.07 -7.87
CA VAL A 62 -12.95 -6.13 -7.25
C VAL A 62 -14.21 -5.56 -6.62
N PRO A 63 -15.38 -6.19 -6.82
CA PRO A 63 -16.58 -5.81 -6.10
C PRO A 63 -16.36 -6.05 -4.61
N ARG A 64 -16.57 -5.00 -3.81
CA ARG A 64 -16.43 -5.04 -2.36
C ARG A 64 -17.43 -4.07 -1.74
N ASN A 65 -18.18 -4.52 -0.75
CA ASN A 65 -19.06 -3.67 0.07
C ASN A 65 -20.01 -2.79 -0.74
N LYS A 66 -20.71 -3.37 -1.73
CA LYS A 66 -21.63 -2.67 -2.65
C LYS A 66 -20.94 -1.57 -3.49
N SER A 67 -19.61 -1.57 -3.56
CA SER A 67 -18.76 -0.68 -4.35
C SER A 67 -17.66 -1.50 -5.06
N PHE A 68 -16.66 -0.82 -5.59
CA PHE A 68 -15.44 -1.39 -6.14
C PHE A 68 -14.23 -0.95 -5.31
N GLY A 69 -13.36 -1.89 -4.98
CA GLY A 69 -12.03 -1.62 -4.42
C GLY A 69 -10.93 -2.15 -5.34
N ILE A 70 -9.69 -1.75 -5.08
CA ILE A 70 -8.53 -2.22 -5.84
C ILE A 70 -7.82 -3.35 -5.09
N LEU A 71 -7.37 -4.36 -5.85
CA LEU A 71 -6.35 -5.31 -5.43
C LEU A 71 -5.18 -5.26 -6.39
N THR A 72 -3.96 -5.25 -5.87
CA THR A 72 -2.76 -5.35 -6.70
C THR A 72 -2.38 -6.80 -7.00
N MET A 73 -2.35 -7.18 -8.27
CA MET A 73 -1.93 -8.52 -8.71
C MET A 73 -0.61 -8.51 -9.46
N GLY A 74 0.22 -9.52 -9.25
CA GLY A 74 1.46 -9.69 -10.00
C GLY A 74 2.41 -10.71 -9.38
N ILE A 75 2.81 -11.71 -10.18
CA ILE A 75 3.71 -12.79 -9.76
C ILE A 75 5.10 -12.25 -9.38
N THR A 76 5.52 -11.14 -9.99
CA THR A 76 6.83 -10.54 -9.75
C THR A 76 6.86 -9.58 -8.57
N ILE A 77 5.72 -9.29 -7.93
CA ILE A 77 5.63 -8.33 -6.80
C ILE A 77 6.63 -8.70 -5.69
N PRO A 78 6.71 -9.94 -5.20
CA PRO A 78 7.60 -10.28 -4.09
C PRO A 78 9.07 -9.99 -4.40
N TRP A 79 9.53 -10.37 -5.60
CA TRP A 79 10.92 -10.15 -6.02
C TRP A 79 11.22 -8.68 -6.25
N ARG A 80 10.33 -7.96 -6.94
CA ARG A 80 10.49 -6.51 -7.19
C ARG A 80 10.51 -5.72 -5.90
N LEU A 81 9.67 -6.10 -4.94
CA LEU A 81 9.55 -5.42 -3.66
C LEU A 81 10.77 -5.65 -2.77
N ARG A 82 11.30 -6.88 -2.72
CA ARG A 82 12.59 -7.15 -2.06
C ARG A 82 13.72 -6.32 -2.66
N ARG A 83 13.80 -6.25 -4.00
CA ARG A 83 14.79 -5.44 -4.70
C ARG A 83 14.61 -3.94 -4.47
N PHE A 84 13.36 -3.49 -4.31
CA PHE A 84 13.04 -2.11 -3.98
C PHE A 84 13.54 -1.79 -2.56
N TYR A 85 13.15 -2.59 -1.56
CA TYR A 85 13.64 -2.44 -0.19
C TYR A 85 15.17 -2.58 -0.06
N SER A 86 15.83 -3.43 -0.85
CA SER A 86 17.30 -3.54 -0.78
C SER A 86 18.03 -2.29 -1.27
N LYS A 87 17.37 -1.46 -2.09
CA LYS A 87 17.92 -0.19 -2.60
C LYS A 87 17.53 1.00 -1.72
N GLU A 88 16.54 0.83 -0.86
CA GLU A 88 15.86 1.91 -0.15
C GLU A 88 15.86 1.61 1.35
N ASN A 89 16.62 2.40 2.13
CA ASN A 89 16.66 2.27 3.59
C ASN A 89 15.53 3.09 4.24
N PHE A 90 14.30 2.57 4.23
CA PHE A 90 13.15 3.25 4.85
C PHE A 90 13.23 3.21 6.37
N ASP A 91 12.97 4.35 7.01
CA ASP A 91 12.78 4.45 8.47
C ASP A 91 11.37 3.99 8.86
N ILE A 92 10.40 4.31 8.01
CA ILE A 92 8.97 4.04 8.22
C ILE A 92 8.34 3.44 6.96
N VAL A 93 7.52 2.41 7.14
CA VAL A 93 6.58 1.90 6.14
C VAL A 93 5.16 2.05 6.69
N HIS A 94 4.35 2.90 6.07
CA HIS A 94 2.99 3.19 6.48
C HIS A 94 2.02 2.64 5.44
N ILE A 95 1.27 1.62 5.84
CA ILE A 95 0.36 0.86 5.00
C ILE A 95 -1.05 1.39 5.21
N HIS A 96 -1.76 1.66 4.12
CA HIS A 96 -3.15 2.11 4.12
C HIS A 96 -4.04 1.05 3.48
N GLY A 97 -5.08 0.66 4.21
CA GLY A 97 -6.03 -0.37 3.78
C GLY A 97 -5.70 -1.77 4.32
N PRO A 98 -6.50 -2.78 3.91
CA PRO A 98 -6.39 -4.12 4.45
C PRO A 98 -5.09 -4.80 3.99
N VAL A 99 -4.48 -5.58 4.88
CA VAL A 99 -3.30 -6.40 4.60
C VAL A 99 -3.70 -7.72 3.90
N ALA A 100 -4.49 -7.62 2.84
CA ALA A 100 -4.78 -8.75 1.95
C ALA A 100 -3.47 -9.28 1.32
N PRO A 101 -3.40 -10.54 0.86
CA PRO A 101 -2.18 -11.20 0.33
C PRO A 101 -1.72 -10.67 -1.05
N VAL A 102 -1.73 -9.35 -1.19
CA VAL A 102 -1.40 -8.56 -2.37
C VAL A 102 -0.27 -7.59 -1.98
N LEU A 103 -0.20 -6.41 -2.57
CA LEU A 103 0.91 -5.46 -2.38
C LEU A 103 1.12 -5.04 -0.91
N PRO A 104 0.10 -4.67 -0.11
CA PRO A 104 0.26 -4.29 1.30
C PRO A 104 0.83 -5.42 2.17
N TYR A 105 0.40 -6.67 1.96
CA TYR A 105 0.97 -7.82 2.68
C TYR A 105 2.44 -8.02 2.37
N PHE A 106 2.83 -8.00 1.10
CA PHE A 106 4.25 -8.17 0.75
C PHE A 106 5.10 -6.99 1.24
N ALA A 107 4.53 -5.78 1.28
CA ALA A 107 5.20 -4.62 1.85
C ALA A 107 5.47 -4.81 3.34
N LEU A 108 4.46 -5.23 4.10
CA LEU A 108 4.62 -5.56 5.52
C LEU A 108 5.63 -6.68 5.73
N LYS A 109 5.49 -7.79 4.98
CA LYS A 109 6.32 -9.00 5.11
C LYS A 109 7.80 -8.75 4.85
N TYR A 110 8.14 -7.89 3.89
CA TYR A 110 9.53 -7.64 3.50
C TYR A 110 10.12 -6.37 4.10
N SER A 111 9.32 -5.58 4.80
CA SER A 111 9.80 -4.40 5.51
C SER A 111 10.69 -4.79 6.69
N LYS A 112 11.80 -4.06 6.83
CA LYS A 112 12.66 -4.06 8.03
C LYS A 112 12.51 -2.77 8.84
N ALA A 113 11.64 -1.86 8.40
CA ALA A 113 11.41 -0.55 8.98
C ALA A 113 10.37 -0.63 10.11
N LYS A 114 10.12 0.51 10.77
CA LYS A 114 8.96 0.62 11.67
C LYS A 114 7.69 0.67 10.83
N ASN A 115 6.77 -0.26 11.09
CA ASN A 115 5.55 -0.40 10.30
C ASN A 115 4.36 0.22 11.02
N PHE A 116 3.54 0.98 10.28
CA PHE A 116 2.23 1.46 10.73
C PHE A 116 1.18 0.99 9.74
N VAL A 117 0.00 0.62 10.25
CA VAL A 117 -1.13 0.20 9.41
C VAL A 117 -2.33 1.06 9.77
N THR A 118 -2.92 1.72 8.78
CA THR A 118 -4.16 2.46 8.91
C THR A 118 -5.26 1.75 8.14
N CYS A 119 -6.20 1.17 8.88
CA CYS A 119 -7.42 0.61 8.32
C CYS A 119 -8.46 1.74 8.20
N HIS A 120 -8.72 2.18 6.98
CA HIS A 120 -9.65 3.30 6.68
C HIS A 120 -11.12 2.98 6.88
N SER A 121 -11.44 1.71 7.16
CA SER A 121 -12.80 1.25 7.35
C SER A 121 -12.89 0.40 8.61
N ALA A 122 -13.76 0.80 9.53
CA ALA A 122 -14.19 -0.05 10.63
C ALA A 122 -15.30 -0.98 10.11
N TYR A 123 -15.01 -2.27 10.00
CA TYR A 123 -16.02 -3.29 9.73
C TYR A 123 -15.94 -4.34 10.84
N GLU A 124 -17.10 -4.81 11.31
CA GLU A 124 -17.20 -5.85 12.34
C GLU A 124 -16.65 -7.19 11.83
N GLU A 125 -16.82 -7.50 10.54
CA GLU A 125 -16.22 -8.66 9.89
C GLU A 125 -15.79 -8.33 8.46
N SER A 126 -14.56 -8.70 8.10
CA SER A 126 -14.08 -8.71 6.72
C SER A 126 -13.74 -10.14 6.37
N PHE A 127 -14.46 -10.75 5.43
CA PHE A 127 -14.22 -12.12 4.97
C PHE A 127 -12.74 -12.35 4.59
N GLY A 128 -12.09 -11.34 4.03
CA GLY A 128 -10.66 -11.38 3.71
C GLY A 128 -9.74 -11.27 4.92
N TYR A 129 -10.16 -10.66 6.02
CA TYR A 129 -9.40 -10.66 7.28
C TYR A 129 -9.53 -12.02 7.96
N VAL A 130 -10.74 -12.54 8.13
CA VAL A 130 -11.00 -13.85 8.75
C VAL A 130 -10.26 -14.98 8.02
N LEU A 131 -10.26 -14.97 6.69
CA LEU A 131 -9.57 -15.99 5.89
C LEU A 131 -8.03 -15.96 6.07
N TRP A 132 -7.46 -14.81 6.43
CA TRP A 132 -6.01 -14.59 6.49
C TRP A 132 -5.49 -14.28 7.89
N GLU A 133 -6.37 -14.30 8.90
CA GLU A 133 -6.06 -14.05 10.30
C GLU A 133 -4.85 -14.88 10.78
N PRO A 134 -4.72 -16.20 10.52
CA PRO A 134 -3.58 -16.98 10.99
C PRO A 134 -2.23 -16.52 10.41
N VAL A 135 -2.25 -15.95 9.21
CA VAL A 135 -1.05 -15.44 8.52
C VAL A 135 -0.72 -14.03 8.98
N LEU A 136 -1.72 -13.25 9.39
CA LEU A 136 -1.58 -11.87 9.82
C LEU A 136 -1.28 -11.74 11.32
N GLU A 137 -1.75 -12.66 12.15
CA GLU A 137 -1.55 -12.67 13.60
C GLU A 137 -0.07 -12.52 14.00
N GLN A 138 0.85 -13.12 13.24
CA GLN A 138 2.29 -13.01 13.49
C GLN A 138 2.84 -11.56 13.45
N TYR A 139 2.14 -10.65 12.76
CA TYR A 139 2.52 -9.24 12.66
C TYR A 139 1.77 -8.34 13.66
N PHE A 140 0.62 -8.78 14.16
CA PHE A 140 -0.20 -8.02 15.10
C PHE A 140 0.00 -8.42 16.57
N ARG A 141 0.53 -9.63 16.84
CA ARG A 141 0.83 -10.13 18.19
C ARG A 141 2.24 -9.72 18.71
N ARG A 142 2.81 -8.63 18.21
CA ARG A 142 4.12 -8.13 18.66
C ARG A 142 3.99 -6.97 19.63
#